data_AF-S7RTF8-F1
#
_entry.id   AF-S7RTF8-F1
#
_cell.length_a   1.000
_cell.length_b   1.000
_cell.length_c   1.000
_cell.angle_alpha   90.00
_cell.angle_beta   90.00
_cell.angle_gamma   90.00
#
_symmetry.space_group_name_H-M   'P 1'
#
loop_
_entity.id
_entity.type
_entity.pdbx_description
1 polymer ?
#
loop_
_entity_poly.entity_id
_entity_poly.type
_entity_poly.pdbx_seq_one_letter_code
_entity_poly.pdbx_strand_id
1 'polypeptide(L)'
;MSLAEASESRKARLIALRKRKAGEAVDDSEEVVIRTRNFDPETRTLRKHTPDIEMETVEKAVDGIAEKIIAEDEERRAQDLDLFNIAPKRPNWDLKREMEKKMAKLERQTQRAIHTLIRQRLAAQKGQSDDLVGAMRAQEKEDMEEANSDEE
;
A
#
# COMPACT_ATOMS: atom_id res chain seq x y z
N MET A 1 -33.09 9.07 -0.12
CA MET A 1 -34.32 9.30 -0.90
C MET A 1 -35.42 8.42 -0.32
N SER A 2 -36.47 9.04 0.19
CA SER A 2 -37.61 8.31 0.78
C SER A 2 -38.46 7.67 -0.32
N LEU A 3 -39.15 6.57 -0.02
CA LEU A 3 -40.10 5.94 -0.95
C LEU A 3 -41.19 6.92 -1.40
N ALA A 4 -41.59 7.83 -0.51
CA ALA A 4 -42.55 8.90 -0.80
C ALA A 4 -42.02 9.89 -1.85
N GLU A 5 -40.77 10.33 -1.71
CA GLU A 5 -40.10 11.28 -2.60
C GLU A 5 -39.91 10.70 -4.02
N ALA A 6 -39.58 9.41 -4.12
CA ALA A 6 -39.52 8.69 -5.40
C ALA A 6 -40.90 8.55 -6.06
N SER A 7 -41.97 8.42 -5.28
CA SER A 7 -43.34 8.34 -5.79
C SER A 7 -43.85 9.68 -6.33
N GLU A 8 -43.51 10.78 -5.64
CA GLU A 8 -43.91 12.14 -6.00
C GLU A 8 -43.19 12.60 -7.26
N SER A 9 -41.88 12.38 -7.35
CA SER A 9 -41.09 12.68 -8.56
C SER A 9 -41.59 11.89 -9.78
N ARG A 10 -41.93 10.61 -9.63
CA ARG A 10 -42.54 9.80 -10.70
C ARG A 10 -43.92 10.33 -11.11
N LYS A 11 -44.75 10.72 -10.14
CA LYS A 11 -46.08 11.28 -10.39
C LYS A 11 -45.97 12.60 -11.17
N ALA A 12 -45.09 13.50 -10.75
CA ALA A 12 -44.81 14.76 -11.43
C ALA A 12 -44.36 14.53 -12.88
N ARG A 13 -43.42 13.61 -13.10
CA ARG A 13 -42.93 13.24 -14.43
C ARG A 13 -44.02 12.68 -15.35
N LEU A 14 -44.90 11.82 -14.82
CA LEU A 14 -46.01 11.27 -15.59
C LEU A 14 -47.06 12.34 -15.94
N ILE A 15 -47.32 13.27 -15.04
CA ILE A 15 -48.20 14.41 -15.30
C ILE A 15 -47.62 15.30 -16.41
N ALA A 16 -46.32 15.62 -16.35
CA ALA A 16 -45.64 16.40 -17.39
C ALA A 16 -45.72 15.72 -18.77
N LEU A 17 -45.44 14.40 -18.83
CA LEU A 17 -45.59 13.63 -20.07
C LEU A 17 -47.02 13.61 -20.60
N ARG A 18 -48.02 13.55 -19.71
CA ARG A 18 -49.44 13.55 -20.10
C ARG A 18 -49.89 14.92 -20.61
N LYS A 19 -49.45 16.01 -19.99
CA LYS A 19 -49.68 17.39 -20.45
C LYS A 19 -49.04 17.64 -21.83
N ARG A 20 -47.79 17.20 -22.02
CA ARG A 20 -47.12 17.27 -23.33
C ARG A 20 -47.83 16.45 -24.40
N LYS A 21 -48.32 15.25 -24.08
CA LYS A 21 -49.14 14.43 -25.00
C LYS A 21 -50.47 15.12 -25.35
N ALA A 22 -51.03 15.92 -24.44
CA ALA A 22 -52.25 16.69 -24.67
C ALA A 22 -52.01 18.01 -25.44
N GLY A 23 -50.76 18.33 -25.81
CA GLY A 23 -50.43 19.52 -26.60
C GLY A 23 -50.42 20.84 -25.82
N GLU A 24 -50.45 20.79 -24.49
CA GLU A 24 -50.31 21.98 -23.64
C GLU A 24 -48.82 22.34 -23.51
N ALA A 25 -48.45 23.56 -23.89
CA ALA A 25 -47.06 24.03 -23.87
C ALA A 25 -46.57 24.18 -22.43
N VAL A 26 -45.67 23.28 -22.03
CA VAL A 26 -44.91 23.38 -20.78
C VAL A 26 -43.59 24.07 -21.12
N ASP A 27 -43.29 25.17 -20.42
CA ASP A 27 -42.02 25.88 -20.48
C ASP A 27 -40.92 24.99 -19.86
N ASP A 28 -40.33 24.12 -20.70
CA ASP A 28 -39.29 23.16 -20.32
C ASP A 28 -37.90 23.84 -20.49
N SER A 29 -37.48 24.64 -19.52
CA SER A 29 -36.10 25.17 -19.41
C SER A 29 -35.07 24.13 -18.92
N GLU A 30 -35.37 22.84 -19.07
CA GLU A 30 -34.45 21.73 -18.88
C GLU A 30 -34.66 20.74 -20.03
N GLU A 31 -33.72 20.66 -20.96
CA GLU A 31 -33.76 19.71 -22.07
C GLU A 31 -33.78 18.27 -21.52
N VAL A 32 -34.98 17.69 -21.41
CA VAL A 32 -35.13 16.30 -20.99
C VAL A 32 -34.62 15.39 -22.10
N VAL A 33 -33.34 15.02 -22.03
CA VAL A 33 -32.68 14.08 -22.94
C VAL A 33 -33.44 12.75 -22.91
N ILE A 34 -34.18 12.46 -23.98
CA ILE A 34 -34.85 11.18 -24.17
C ILE A 34 -33.76 10.12 -24.33
N ARG A 35 -33.55 9.30 -23.29
CA ARG A 35 -32.66 8.14 -23.37
C ARG A 35 -33.31 7.09 -24.27
N THR A 36 -32.87 7.04 -25.52
CA THR A 36 -33.23 5.99 -26.46
C THR A 36 -32.53 4.70 -26.08
N ARG A 37 -33.29 3.62 -25.84
CA ARG A 37 -32.73 2.36 -25.33
C ARG A 37 -31.74 1.72 -26.32
N ASN A 38 -32.04 1.80 -27.62
CA ASN A 38 -31.31 1.09 -28.68
C ASN A 38 -30.71 2.00 -29.75
N PHE A 39 -30.75 3.33 -29.58
CA PHE A 39 -30.20 4.26 -30.56
C PHE A 39 -28.94 4.91 -30.01
N ASP A 40 -27.93 4.98 -30.86
CA ASP A 40 -26.65 5.60 -30.58
C ASP A 40 -26.60 7.00 -31.20
N PRO A 41 -26.50 8.08 -30.39
CA PRO A 41 -26.59 9.45 -30.89
C PRO A 41 -25.42 9.85 -31.80
N GLU A 42 -24.24 9.26 -31.63
CA GLU A 42 -23.04 9.62 -32.41
C GLU A 42 -23.09 8.99 -33.81
N THR A 43 -23.35 7.68 -33.87
CA THR A 43 -23.42 6.95 -35.14
C THR A 43 -24.78 7.03 -35.81
N ARG A 44 -25.80 7.55 -35.11
CA ARG A 44 -27.21 7.62 -35.56
C ARG A 44 -27.77 6.27 -36.02
N THR A 45 -27.23 5.18 -35.48
CA THR A 45 -27.63 3.80 -35.81
C THR A 45 -28.04 3.03 -34.56
N LEU A 46 -28.35 1.74 -34.71
CA LEU A 46 -28.64 0.87 -33.59
C LEU A 46 -27.38 0.74 -32.72
N ARG A 47 -27.54 0.83 -31.39
CA ARG A 47 -26.50 0.50 -30.41
C ARG A 47 -26.03 -0.93 -30.66
N LYS A 48 -24.84 -1.08 -31.26
CA LYS A 48 -24.15 -2.36 -31.39
C LYS A 48 -23.46 -2.66 -30.06
N HIS A 49 -23.58 -3.89 -29.57
CA HIS A 49 -22.78 -4.35 -28.45
C HIS A 49 -21.34 -4.50 -28.94
N THR A 50 -20.47 -3.54 -28.65
CA THR A 50 -19.04 -3.66 -28.92
C THR A 50 -18.47 -4.70 -27.95
N PRO A 51 -17.92 -5.83 -28.42
CA PRO A 51 -17.18 -6.75 -27.56
C PRO A 51 -15.79 -6.23 -27.18
N ASP A 52 -15.46 -4.98 -27.50
CA ASP A 52 -14.17 -4.34 -27.23
C ASP A 52 -14.04 -3.78 -25.81
N ILE A 53 -14.83 -4.29 -24.86
CA ILE A 53 -14.36 -4.22 -23.48
C ILE A 53 -13.29 -5.29 -23.42
N GLU A 54 -12.04 -4.88 -23.62
CA GLU A 54 -10.87 -5.70 -23.30
C GLU A 54 -10.93 -6.05 -21.81
N MET A 55 -11.75 -7.05 -21.48
CA MET A 55 -11.81 -7.57 -20.14
C MET A 55 -10.42 -8.14 -19.86
N GLU A 56 -9.83 -7.70 -18.76
CA GLU A 56 -8.59 -8.22 -18.24
C GLU A 56 -8.85 -9.69 -17.84
N THR A 57 -8.61 -10.59 -18.79
CA THR A 57 -8.74 -12.03 -18.55
C THR A 57 -7.50 -12.53 -17.84
N VAL A 58 -7.64 -13.58 -17.04
CA VAL A 58 -6.51 -14.22 -16.34
C VAL A 58 -5.43 -14.65 -17.33
N GLU A 59 -5.83 -15.07 -18.54
CA GLU A 59 -4.90 -15.42 -19.62
C GLU A 59 -4.01 -14.24 -20.03
N LYS A 60 -4.57 -13.04 -20.20
CA LYS A 60 -3.80 -11.82 -20.51
C LYS A 60 -2.91 -11.37 -19.35
N ALA A 61 -3.33 -11.61 -18.11
CA ALA A 61 -2.55 -11.24 -16.93
C ALA A 61 -1.35 -12.17 -16.69
N VAL A 62 -1.47 -13.44 -17.09
CA VAL A 62 -0.42 -14.45 -16.95
C VAL A 62 0.52 -14.49 -18.16
N ASP A 63 0.08 -13.96 -19.30
CA ASP A 63 0.89 -13.83 -20.50
C ASP A 63 2.20 -13.07 -20.21
N GLY A 64 3.34 -13.66 -20.57
CA GLY A 64 4.67 -13.11 -20.31
C GLY A 64 5.21 -13.23 -18.87
N ILE A 65 4.47 -13.77 -17.88
CA ILE A 65 5.05 -14.04 -16.54
C ILE A 65 6.12 -15.14 -16.64
N ALA A 66 5.85 -16.18 -17.41
CA ALA A 66 6.80 -17.29 -17.59
C ALA A 66 8.13 -16.81 -18.21
N GLU A 67 8.05 -15.93 -19.21
CA GLU A 67 9.22 -15.34 -19.87
C GLU A 67 10.04 -14.48 -18.89
N LYS A 68 9.37 -13.68 -18.04
CA LYS A 68 10.04 -12.90 -16.99
C LYS A 68 10.76 -13.77 -15.96
N ILE A 69 10.14 -14.87 -15.54
CA ILE A 69 10.76 -15.80 -14.58
C ILE A 69 11.98 -16.47 -15.21
N ILE A 70 11.89 -16.87 -16.47
CA ILE A 70 13.02 -17.48 -17.20
C ILE A 70 14.16 -16.47 -17.34
N ALA A 71 13.85 -15.22 -17.72
CA ALA A 71 14.84 -14.14 -17.81
C ALA A 71 15.50 -13.83 -16.46
N GLU A 72 14.72 -13.75 -15.38
CA GLU A 72 15.26 -13.50 -14.03
C GLU A 72 16.16 -14.66 -13.56
N ASP A 73 15.81 -15.91 -13.86
CA ASP A 73 16.63 -17.06 -13.51
C ASP A 73 17.90 -17.15 -14.36
N GLU A 74 17.84 -16.75 -15.63
CA GLU A 74 19.02 -16.59 -16.49
C GLU A 74 19.94 -15.48 -15.99
N GLU A 75 19.40 -14.33 -15.59
CA GLU A 75 20.15 -13.24 -14.94
C GLU A 75 20.80 -13.69 -13.63
N ARG A 76 20.08 -14.45 -12.80
CA ARG A 76 20.59 -15.02 -11.55
C ARG A 76 21.67 -16.07 -11.77
N ARG A 77 21.59 -16.85 -12.85
CA ARG A 77 22.61 -17.81 -13.26
C ARG A 77 23.82 -17.14 -13.92
N ALA A 78 23.62 -15.99 -14.59
CA ALA A 78 24.66 -15.18 -15.21
C ALA A 78 25.38 -14.27 -14.22
N GLN A 79 24.74 -13.91 -13.10
CA GLN A 79 25.44 -13.38 -11.94
C GLN A 79 26.53 -14.38 -11.54
N ASP A 80 27.78 -13.90 -11.54
CA ASP A 80 28.96 -14.72 -11.30
C ASP A 80 28.71 -15.65 -10.11
N LEU A 81 28.84 -16.95 -10.36
CA LEU A 81 28.83 -17.97 -9.31
C LEU A 81 29.81 -17.52 -8.24
N ASP A 82 29.29 -17.10 -7.09
CA ASP A 82 30.11 -16.59 -6.00
C ASP A 82 31.09 -17.67 -5.54
N LEU A 83 32.35 -17.55 -6.00
CA LEU A 83 33.42 -18.52 -5.73
C LEU A 83 33.66 -18.66 -4.22
N PHE A 84 33.32 -17.65 -3.43
CA PHE A 84 33.44 -17.70 -1.97
C PHE A 84 32.36 -18.56 -1.31
N ASN A 85 31.21 -18.75 -1.97
CA ASN A 85 30.16 -19.65 -1.50
C ASN A 85 30.43 -21.12 -1.86
N ILE A 86 31.16 -21.38 -2.96
CA ILE A 86 31.53 -22.73 -3.44
C ILE A 86 32.81 -23.23 -2.75
N ALA A 87 33.66 -22.33 -2.25
CA ALA A 87 34.85 -22.70 -1.49
C ALA A 87 34.50 -23.54 -0.24
N PRO A 88 35.35 -24.51 0.15
CA PRO A 88 35.13 -25.30 1.36
C PRO A 88 35.09 -24.37 2.58
N LYS A 89 33.94 -24.34 3.26
CA LYS A 89 33.72 -23.51 4.44
C LYS A 89 34.31 -24.17 5.69
N ARG A 90 34.49 -23.36 6.75
CA ARG A 90 34.98 -23.87 8.04
C ARG A 90 34.01 -24.94 8.59
N PRO A 91 34.51 -26.00 9.27
CA PRO A 91 33.65 -27.06 9.83
C PRO A 91 32.53 -26.56 10.76
N ASN A 92 32.75 -25.42 11.44
CA ASN A 92 31.79 -24.81 12.35
C ASN A 92 30.87 -23.76 11.70
N TRP A 93 30.95 -23.57 10.37
CA TRP A 93 30.19 -22.52 9.70
C TRP A 93 28.68 -22.72 9.82
N ASP A 94 28.21 -23.95 9.64
CA ASP A 94 26.78 -24.26 9.75
C ASP A 94 26.28 -24.10 11.19
N LEU A 95 27.06 -24.59 12.16
CA LEU A 95 26.78 -24.42 13.58
C LEU A 95 26.64 -22.94 13.94
N LYS A 96 27.56 -22.09 13.45
CA LYS A 96 27.49 -20.64 13.68
C LYS A 96 26.23 -20.03 13.07
N ARG A 97 25.91 -20.36 11.82
CA ARG A 97 24.74 -19.85 11.11
C ARG A 97 23.44 -20.22 11.83
N GLU A 98 23.29 -21.47 12.25
CA GLU A 98 22.11 -21.92 12.98
C GLU A 98 22.02 -21.33 14.38
N MET A 99 23.15 -21.22 15.07
CA MET A 99 23.23 -20.59 16.39
C MET A 99 22.86 -19.11 16.31
N GLU A 100 23.39 -18.38 15.34
CA GLU A 100 23.14 -16.96 15.13
C GLU A 100 21.65 -16.67 14.87
N LYS A 101 20.99 -17.51 14.07
CA LYS A 101 19.52 -17.42 13.87
C LYS A 101 18.73 -17.60 15.16
N LYS A 102 19.18 -18.47 16.07
CA LYS A 102 18.55 -18.67 17.39
C LYS A 102 18.86 -17.51 18.33
N MET A 103 20.11 -17.06 18.34
CA MET A 103 20.58 -15.96 19.18
C MET A 103 19.93 -14.63 18.81
N ALA A 104 19.74 -14.32 17.52
CA ALA A 104 19.09 -13.08 17.08
C ALA A 104 17.68 -12.91 17.67
N LYS A 105 16.92 -13.99 17.81
CA LYS A 105 15.60 -13.96 18.46
C LYS A 105 15.70 -13.65 19.95
N LEU A 106 16.68 -14.27 20.62
CA LEU A 106 16.91 -14.10 22.04
C LEU A 106 17.46 -12.70 22.34
N GLU A 107 18.42 -12.22 21.56
CA GLU A 107 19.03 -10.90 21.67
C GLU A 107 17.99 -9.79 21.64
N ARG A 108 17.00 -9.87 20.72
CA ARG A 108 15.89 -8.92 20.69
C ARG A 108 15.07 -8.92 21.99
N GLN A 109 14.86 -10.09 22.60
CA GLN A 109 14.15 -10.19 23.88
C GLN A 109 15.01 -9.68 25.03
N THR A 110 16.31 -10.00 25.02
CA THR A 110 17.29 -9.51 25.99
C THR A 110 17.40 -7.99 25.96
N GLN A 111 17.49 -7.37 24.78
CA GLN A 111 17.50 -5.91 24.63
C GLN A 111 16.21 -5.28 25.16
N ARG A 112 15.05 -5.89 24.92
CA ARG A 112 13.77 -5.45 25.51
C ARG A 112 13.80 -5.55 27.03
N ALA A 113 14.29 -6.66 27.57
CA ALA A 113 14.42 -6.87 29.00
C ALA A 113 15.38 -5.85 29.63
N ILE A 114 16.54 -5.62 29.02
CA ILE A 114 17.51 -4.59 29.42
C ILE A 114 16.82 -3.22 29.47
N HIS A 115 16.11 -2.85 28.41
CA HIS A 115 15.40 -1.57 28.37
C HIS A 115 14.32 -1.46 29.47
N THR A 116 13.58 -2.54 29.75
CA THR A 116 12.62 -2.54 30.88
C THR A 116 13.31 -2.41 32.23
N LEU A 117 14.46 -3.07 32.42
CA LEU A 117 15.25 -2.99 33.65
C LEU A 117 15.84 -1.59 33.84
N ILE A 118 16.34 -0.97 32.77
CA ILE A 118 16.83 0.41 32.81
C ILE A 118 15.70 1.35 33.25
N ARG A 119 14.49 1.22 32.66
CA ARG A 119 13.33 2.04 33.04
C ARG A 119 12.94 1.83 34.50
N GLN A 120 12.89 0.59 34.97
CA GLN A 120 12.58 0.26 36.37
C GLN A 120 13.64 0.83 37.30
N ARG A 121 14.93 0.71 36.96
CA ARG A 121 16.04 1.27 37.72
C ARG A 121 15.91 2.79 37.81
N LEU A 122 15.73 3.47 36.68
CA LEU A 122 15.53 4.93 36.64
C LEU A 122 14.30 5.39 37.43
N ALA A 123 13.20 4.62 37.40
CA ALA A 123 11.99 4.91 38.17
C ALA A 123 12.18 4.70 39.68
N ALA A 124 12.92 3.65 40.09
CA ALA A 124 13.32 3.45 41.48
C ALA A 124 14.30 4.55 41.94
N GLN A 125 15.12 5.04 41.02
CA GLN A 125 16.05 6.14 41.23
C GLN A 125 15.41 7.51 41.01
N LYS A 126 14.08 7.64 40.84
CA LYS A 126 13.39 8.91 40.54
C LYS A 126 13.39 9.96 41.66
N GLY A 127 14.15 9.71 42.74
CA GLY A 127 14.65 10.75 43.64
C GLY A 127 15.99 11.39 43.20
N GLN A 128 16.61 10.91 42.11
CA GLN A 128 17.90 11.29 41.52
C GLN A 128 17.85 11.39 39.97
N SER A 129 16.68 11.25 39.34
CA SER A 129 16.54 11.02 37.89
C SER A 129 16.82 12.22 37.00
N ASP A 130 16.59 13.44 37.49
CA ASP A 130 16.85 14.65 36.71
C ASP A 130 18.35 14.86 36.49
N ASP A 131 19.18 14.37 37.41
CA ASP A 131 20.64 14.48 37.37
C ASP A 131 21.25 13.49 36.35
N LEU A 132 20.69 12.28 36.24
CA LEU A 132 21.16 11.27 35.28
C LEU A 132 20.82 11.60 33.82
N VAL A 133 19.63 12.15 33.56
CA VAL A 133 19.26 12.59 32.20
C VAL A 133 20.07 13.84 31.81
N GLY A 134 20.39 14.71 32.78
CA GLY A 134 21.33 15.81 32.60
C GLY A 134 22.75 15.33 32.27
N ALA A 135 23.27 14.36 33.03
CA ALA A 135 24.59 13.80 32.83
C ALA A 135 24.73 13.05 31.50
N MET A 136 23.71 12.29 31.08
CA MET A 136 23.74 11.58 29.79
C MET A 136 23.71 12.55 28.60
N ARG A 137 22.96 13.65 28.71
CA ARG A 137 22.97 14.71 27.68
C ARG A 137 24.26 15.51 27.66
N ALA A 138 24.90 15.72 28.82
CA ALA A 138 26.20 16.36 28.89
C ALA A 138 27.29 15.47 28.26
N GLN A 139 27.26 14.17 28.54
CA GLN A 139 28.20 13.20 27.98
C GLN A 139 28.02 13.01 26.48
N GLU A 140 26.77 12.94 25.99
CA GLU A 140 26.47 12.89 24.55
C GLU A 140 26.95 14.16 23.82
N LYS A 141 27.04 15.30 24.54
CA LYS A 141 27.58 16.55 24.01
C LYS A 141 29.12 16.55 24.02
N GLU A 142 29.75 16.02 25.07
CA GLU A 142 31.21 15.84 25.13
C GLU A 142 31.69 14.86 24.05
N ASP A 143 31.02 13.73 23.86
CA ASP A 143 31.36 12.75 22.81
C ASP A 143 31.26 13.35 21.40
N MET A 144 30.29 14.25 21.18
CA MET A 144 30.15 15.00 19.92
C MET A 144 31.20 16.10 19.76
N GLU A 145 31.63 16.75 20.85
CA GLU A 145 32.69 17.76 20.83
C GLU A 145 34.07 17.10 20.61
N GLU A 146 34.34 15.95 21.23
CA GLU A 146 35.57 15.15 20.99
C GLU A 146 35.64 14.63 19.56
N ALA A 147 34.53 14.10 19.01
CA ALA A 147 34.48 13.64 17.62
C ALA A 147 34.72 14.75 16.59
N ASN A 148 34.35 16.00 16.90
CA ASN A 148 34.63 17.15 16.03
C ASN A 148 36.06 17.69 16.21
N SER A 149 36.76 17.38 17.32
CA SER A 149 38.13 17.84 17.57
C SER A 149 39.22 17.00 16.91
N ASP A 150 38.90 15.73 16.58
CA ASP A 150 39.81 14.80 15.87
C ASP A 150 39.78 14.99 14.33
N GLU A 151 38.93 15.90 13.81
CA GLU A 151 38.80 16.22 12.38
C GLU A 151 39.44 17.56 11.94
N GLU A 152 40.10 18.33 12.83
CA GLU A 152 40.95 19.50 12.50
C GLU A 152 42.45 19.22 12.65
#